data_AF-A0A151STA0-F1
#
_entry.id   AF-A0A151STA0-F1
#
_cell.length_a   1.000
_cell.length_b   1.000
_cell.length_c   1.000
_cell.angle_alpha   90.00
_cell.angle_beta   90.00
_cell.angle_gamma   90.00
#
_symmetry.space_group_name_H-M   'P 1'
#
loop_
_entity.id
_entity.type
_entity.pdbx_description
1 polymer ?
#
loop_
_entity_poly.entity_id
_entity_poly.type
_entity_poly.pdbx_seq_one_letter_code
_entity_poly.pdbx_strand_id
1 'polypeptide(L)' 'TILNGLKSLGTKFSKDQNNLKILDSLPKIWEPKATTIFEACDLKAYTLDELLGAL' A
#
# COMPACT_ATOMS: atom_id res chain seq x y z
N THR A 1 5.48 2.30 -13.92
CA THR A 1 5.51 1.07 -14.75
C THR A 1 5.02 -0.19 -14.05
N ILE A 2 5.01 -0.29 -12.72
CA ILE A 2 4.39 -1.44 -12.00
C ILE A 2 2.85 -1.30 -11.88
N LEU A 3 2.36 -0.09 -11.60
CA LEU A 3 0.93 0.20 -11.45
C LEU A 3 0.09 -0.13 -12.71
N ASN A 4 0.66 0.10 -13.90
CA ASN A 4 0.02 -0.22 -15.17
C ASN A 4 0.02 -1.73 -15.47
N GLY A 5 1.10 -2.45 -15.11
CA GLY A 5 1.17 -3.90 -15.24
C GLY A 5 0.20 -4.63 -14.30
N LEU A 6 -0.02 -4.09 -13.10
CA LEU A 6 -1.04 -4.60 -12.17
C LEU A 6 -2.47 -4.41 -12.70
N LYS A 7 -2.76 -3.24 -13.29
CA LYS A 7 -4.06 -2.99 -13.95
C LYS A 7 -4.32 -3.90 -15.15
N SER A 8 -3.28 -4.30 -15.90
CA SER A 8 -3.45 -5.16 -17.09
C SER A 8 -3.62 -6.65 -16.79
N LEU A 9 -3.37 -7.11 -15.55
CA LEU A 9 -3.42 -8.53 -15.19
C LEU A 9 -4.85 -9.05 -14.91
N GLY A 10 -5.89 -8.21 -15.09
CA GLY A 10 -7.30 -8.58 -14.92
C GLY A 10 -7.72 -8.90 -13.47
N THR A 11 -6.79 -8.88 -12.53
CA THR A 11 -7.04 -9.11 -11.10
C THR A 11 -7.45 -7.80 -10.44
N LYS A 12 -8.75 -7.65 -10.14
CA LYS A 12 -9.24 -6.55 -9.30
C LYS A 12 -8.85 -6.85 -7.85
N PHE A 13 -7.67 -6.40 -7.44
CA PHE A 13 -7.27 -6.38 -6.03
C PHE A 13 -8.20 -5.44 -5.24
N SER A 14 -8.54 -5.81 -4.01
CA SER A 14 -9.18 -4.86 -3.09
C SER A 14 -8.24 -3.67 -2.83
N LYS A 15 -8.81 -2.55 -2.39
CA LYS A 15 -8.06 -1.33 -2.06
C LYS A 15 -6.91 -1.65 -1.10
N ASP A 16 -7.23 -2.40 -0.06
CA ASP A 16 -6.33 -2.86 0.99
C ASP A 16 -5.23 -3.78 0.44
N GLN A 17 -5.55 -4.69 -0.48
CA GLN A 17 -4.54 -5.52 -1.14
C GLN A 17 -3.57 -4.69 -2.00
N ASN A 18 -4.06 -3.65 -2.68
CA ASN A 18 -3.20 -2.73 -3.43
C ASN A 18 -2.31 -1.91 -2.49
N ASN A 19 -2.88 -1.35 -1.42
CA ASN A 19 -2.14 -0.58 -0.43
C ASN A 19 -1.03 -1.42 0.21
N LEU A 20 -1.35 -2.66 0.59
CA LEU A 20 -0.40 -3.61 1.19
C LEU A 20 0.74 -3.94 0.23
N LYS A 21 0.43 -4.25 -1.04
CA LYS A 21 1.47 -4.50 -2.05
C LYS A 21 2.40 -3.30 -2.28
N ILE A 22 1.88 -2.08 -2.18
CA ILE A 22 2.69 -0.87 -2.35
C ILE A 22 3.58 -0.64 -1.14
N LEU A 23 3.05 -0.80 0.08
CA LEU A 23 3.84 -0.73 1.31
C LEU A 23 4.94 -1.80 1.36
N ASP A 24 4.64 -3.04 0.97
CA ASP A 24 5.62 -4.14 0.86
C ASP A 24 6.70 -3.89 -0.20
N SER A 25 6.39 -3.05 -1.19
CA SER A 25 7.36 -2.67 -2.24
C SER A 25 8.31 -1.55 -1.81
N LEU A 26 8.11 -0.96 -0.63
CA LEU A 26 8.99 0.10 -0.11
C LEU A 26 10.34 -0.48 0.35
N PRO A 27 11.43 0.31 0.28
CA PRO A 27 12.72 -0.13 0.82
C PRO A 27 12.64 -0.43 2.32
N LYS A 28 13.40 -1.42 2.81
CA LYS A 28 13.39 -1.88 4.21
C LYS A 28 13.57 -0.79 5.27
N ILE A 29 14.20 0.34 4.93
CA ILE A 29 14.32 1.49 5.84
C ILE A 29 12.94 2.07 6.24
N TRP A 30 11.90 1.81 5.45
CA TRP A 30 10.52 2.23 5.70
C TRP A 30 9.68 1.16 6.40
N GLU A 31 10.17 -0.08 6.60
CA GLU A 31 9.42 -1.16 7.28
C GLU A 31 8.88 -0.74 8.65
N PRO A 32 9.64 -0.06 9.53
CA PRO A 32 9.13 0.33 10.85
C PRO A 32 7.95 1.29 10.76
N LYS A 33 7.99 2.22 9.80
CA LYS A 33 6.91 3.19 9.56
C LYS A 33 5.70 2.52 8.89
N ALA A 34 5.95 1.66 7.91
CA ALA A 34 4.89 0.89 7.24
C ALA A 34 4.16 -0.03 8.23
N THR A 35 4.89 -0.67 9.16
CA THR A 35 4.31 -1.50 10.24
C THR A 35 3.47 -0.66 11.19
N THR A 36 3.98 0.50 11.61
CA THR A 36 3.22 1.43 12.47
C THR A 36 1.91 1.87 11.80
N ILE A 37 1.95 2.17 10.49
CA ILE A 37 0.76 2.52 9.72
C ILE A 37 -0.20 1.33 9.61
N PHE A 38 0.31 0.11 9.43
CA PHE A 38 -0.50 -1.10 9.36
C PHE A 38 -1.23 -1.38 10.69
N GLU A 39 -0.56 -1.15 11.81
CA GLU A 39 -1.10 -1.36 13.16
C GLU A 39 -2.09 -0.25 13.58
N ALA A 40 -1.85 0.99 13.14
CA ALA A 40 -2.64 2.15 13.56
C ALA A 40 -3.79 2.50 12.60
N CYS A 41 -3.71 2.13 11.31
CA CYS A 41 -4.64 2.56 10.29
C CYS A 41 -5.32 1.37 9.59
N ASP A 42 -6.65 1.45 9.41
CA ASP A 42 -7.37 0.49 8.58
C ASP A 42 -7.07 0.75 7.09
N LEU A 43 -6.31 -0.15 6.47
CA LEU A 43 -5.93 -0.08 5.05
C LEU A 43 -7.13 0.00 4.09
N LYS A 44 -8.34 -0.38 4.54
CA LYS A 44 -9.58 -0.22 3.77
C LYS A 44 -10.10 1.20 3.81
N ALA A 45 -10.00 1.83 4.98
CA ALA A 45 -10.49 3.18 5.23
C ALA A 45 -9.63 4.21 4.49
N TYR A 46 -8.30 4.09 4.58
CA TYR A 46 -7.38 5.10 4.06
C TYR A 46 -7.07 4.92 2.57
N THR A 47 -7.00 6.04 1.85
CA THR A 47 -6.49 6.11 0.48
C THR A 47 -4.97 5.93 0.47
N LEU A 48 -4.43 5.55 -0.69
CA LEU A 48 -2.98 5.39 -0.84
C LEU A 48 -2.23 6.70 -0.55
N ASP A 49 -2.76 7.84 -0.98
CA ASP A 49 -2.15 9.16 -0.76
C ASP A 49 -2.09 9.50 0.74
N GLU A 50 -3.12 9.16 1.52
CA GLU A 50 -3.11 9.36 2.97
C GLU A 50 -2.09 8.45 3.67
N LEU A 51 -1.99 7.19 3.24
CA LEU A 51 -0.98 6.26 3.76
C LEU A 51 0.45 6.72 3.42
N LEU A 52 0.66 7.23 2.21
CA LEU A 52 1.95 7.79 1.78
C LEU A 52 2.28 9.10 2.48
N GLY A 53 1.27 9.91 2.83
CA GLY A 53 1.45 11.14 3.60
C GLY A 53 1.75 10.90 5.08
N ALA A 54 1.48 9.71 5.60
CA ALA A 54 1.79 9.30 6.97
C ALA A 54 3.20 8.67 7.12
N LEU A 55 3.89 8.38 6.02
CA LEU A 55 5.28 7.88 5.98
C LEU A 55 6.29 9.04 6.16
#